data_AF-A0A3S0PBU3-F1
#
_entry.id   AF-A0A3S0PBU3-F1
#
_cell.length_a   1.000
_cell.length_b   1.000
_cell.length_c   1.000
_cell.angle_alpha   90.00
_cell.angle_beta   90.00
_cell.angle_gamma   90.00
#
_symmetry.space_group_name_H-M   'P 1'
#
loop_
_entity.id
_entity.type
_entity.pdbx_description
1 polymer ?
#
loop_
_entity_poly.entity_id
_entity_poly.type
_entity_poly.pdbx_seq_one_letter_code
_entity_poly.pdbx_strand_id
1 'polypeptide(L)'
;MQFIYLKKIASKYDIELPEVPPRTKYFDRCMYYVKLCNILCEFANENKLTHAEMCAFLYDYEIKLIKEEMETETASCQQLPRPLQAWFLVGTYREGERNMTRGFWQGNSETKKGDVLVFYEKSPVKSINSVWRAQEAGVIDPFFLYYSNTYIGNKQEIPPISLEELRNDTYFKNHKLVHKQFQGGSGWH
;
A
#
# COMPACT_ATOMS: atom_id res chain seq x y z
N MET A 1 6.83 12.14 -1.61
CA MET A 1 5.81 11.53 -2.50
C MET A 1 5.77 10.03 -2.24
N GLN A 2 4.60 9.40 -2.13
CA GLN A 2 4.48 7.93 -2.08
C GLN A 2 4.73 7.34 -3.47
N PHE A 3 5.41 6.20 -3.55
CA PHE A 3 5.87 5.63 -4.83
C PHE A 3 4.73 5.28 -5.78
N ILE A 4 3.54 4.94 -5.27
CA ILE A 4 2.35 4.70 -6.10
C ILE A 4 1.95 5.90 -6.97
N TYR A 5 2.09 7.13 -6.46
CA TYR A 5 1.83 8.33 -7.25
C TYR A 5 2.85 8.47 -8.37
N LEU A 6 4.13 8.24 -8.07
CA LEU A 6 5.18 8.27 -9.07
C LEU A 6 4.94 7.23 -10.17
N LYS A 7 4.49 6.02 -9.82
CA LYS A 7 4.12 4.99 -10.82
C LYS A 7 2.97 5.44 -11.71
N LYS A 8 1.95 6.10 -11.16
CA LYS A 8 0.83 6.63 -11.95
C LYS A 8 1.26 7.78 -12.86
N ILE A 9 2.07 8.73 -12.35
CA ILE A 9 2.66 9.79 -13.17
C ILE A 9 3.50 9.18 -14.29
N ALA A 10 4.38 8.24 -13.97
CA ALA A 10 5.22 7.58 -14.96
C ALA A 10 4.39 6.88 -16.05
N SER A 11 3.32 6.17 -15.66
CA SER A 11 2.41 5.56 -16.62
C SER A 11 1.61 6.57 -17.46
N LYS A 12 1.32 7.77 -16.94
CA LYS A 12 0.57 8.82 -17.63
C LYS A 12 1.42 9.54 -18.69
N TYR A 13 2.72 9.63 -18.45
CA TYR A 13 3.69 10.33 -19.30
C TYR A 13 4.66 9.38 -20.01
N ASP A 14 4.36 8.07 -20.04
CA ASP A 14 5.18 7.02 -20.66
C ASP A 14 6.65 7.04 -20.21
N ILE A 15 6.89 7.34 -18.93
CA ILE A 15 8.23 7.30 -18.32
C ILE A 15 8.53 5.86 -17.90
N GLU A 16 9.53 5.25 -18.51
CA GLU A 16 9.99 3.91 -18.15
C GLU A 16 10.76 3.93 -16.82
N LEU A 17 10.08 3.54 -15.73
CA LEU A 17 10.74 3.41 -14.42
C LEU A 17 11.66 2.19 -14.39
N PRO A 18 12.80 2.26 -13.67
CA PRO A 18 13.68 1.11 -13.55
C PRO A 18 12.99 -0.01 -12.76
N GLU A 19 13.39 -1.26 -13.00
CA GLU A 19 12.89 -2.39 -12.22
C GLU A 19 13.28 -2.24 -10.75
N VAL A 20 12.30 -2.45 -9.86
CA VAL A 20 12.53 -2.37 -8.41
C VAL A 20 13.31 -3.60 -7.94
N PRO A 21 14.52 -3.43 -7.36
CA PRO A 21 15.32 -4.57 -6.95
C PRO A 21 14.66 -5.34 -5.79
N PRO A 22 14.91 -6.66 -5.70
CA PRO A 22 14.48 -7.47 -4.57
C PRO A 22 14.96 -6.88 -3.24
N ARG A 23 14.20 -7.11 -2.16
CA ARG A 23 14.52 -6.60 -0.82
C ARG A 23 15.92 -6.98 -0.35
N THR A 24 16.38 -8.18 -0.70
CA THR A 24 17.68 -8.73 -0.31
C THR A 24 18.87 -8.01 -0.95
N LYS A 25 18.66 -7.30 -2.06
CA LYS A 25 19.71 -6.56 -2.77
C LYS A 25 19.79 -5.11 -2.29
N TYR A 26 20.30 -4.91 -1.07
CA TYR A 26 20.33 -3.60 -0.42
C TYR A 26 21.05 -2.53 -1.25
N PHE A 27 22.24 -2.82 -1.76
CA PHE A 27 23.01 -1.88 -2.56
C PHE A 27 22.26 -1.46 -3.83
N ASP A 28 21.66 -2.41 -4.55
CA ASP A 28 20.88 -2.11 -5.75
C ASP A 28 19.66 -1.24 -5.43
N ARG A 29 19.02 -1.44 -4.28
CA ARG A 29 17.93 -0.58 -3.80
C ARG A 29 18.41 0.84 -3.47
N CYS A 30 19.62 1.00 -2.93
CA CYS A 30 20.22 2.33 -2.77
C CYS A 30 20.47 2.99 -4.14
N MET A 31 21.02 2.23 -5.09
CA MET A 31 21.29 2.71 -6.45
C MET A 31 20.03 2.97 -7.28
N TYR A 32 18.89 2.40 -6.88
CA TYR A 32 17.60 2.66 -7.51
C TYR A 32 17.26 4.15 -7.52
N TYR A 33 17.54 4.88 -6.44
CA TYR A 33 17.30 6.32 -6.38
C TYR A 33 18.09 7.08 -7.44
N VAL A 34 19.36 6.72 -7.63
CA VAL A 34 20.23 7.35 -8.64
C VAL A 34 19.69 7.11 -10.05
N LYS A 35 19.31 5.86 -10.37
CA LYS A 35 18.71 5.51 -11.66
C LYS A 35 17.41 6.28 -11.91
N LEU A 36 16.57 6.36 -10.89
CA LEU A 36 15.31 7.11 -10.95
C LEU A 36 15.57 8.60 -11.21
N CYS A 37 16.52 9.22 -10.51
CA CYS A 37 16.87 10.62 -10.73
C CYS A 37 17.35 10.87 -12.16
N ASN A 38 18.19 9.98 -12.71
CA ASN A 38 18.67 10.12 -14.09
C ASN A 38 17.51 10.11 -15.10
N ILE A 39 16.58 9.16 -14.97
CA ILE A 39 15.39 9.05 -15.85
C ILE A 39 14.53 10.32 -15.77
N LEU A 40 14.32 10.86 -14.56
CA LEU A 40 13.55 12.10 -14.39
C LEU A 40 14.28 13.32 -14.96
N CYS A 41 15.61 13.37 -14.87
CA CYS A 41 16.42 14.41 -15.49
C CYS A 41 16.39 14.31 -17.03
N GLU A 42 16.45 13.11 -17.59
CA GLU A 42 16.30 12.86 -19.03
C GLU A 42 14.94 13.33 -19.53
N PHE A 43 13.85 12.93 -18.86
CA PHE A 43 12.50 13.42 -19.16
C PHE A 43 12.41 14.96 -19.11
N ALA A 44 13.01 15.59 -18.09
CA ALA A 44 13.03 17.04 -17.99
C ALA A 44 13.77 17.69 -19.17
N ASN A 45 14.92 17.15 -19.56
CA ASN A 45 15.71 17.64 -20.68
C ASN A 45 14.96 17.51 -22.02
N GLU A 46 14.34 16.35 -22.27
CA GLU A 46 13.55 16.10 -23.48
C GLU A 46 12.37 17.07 -23.60
N ASN A 47 11.76 17.43 -22.47
CA ASN A 47 10.64 18.37 -22.40
C ASN A 47 11.07 19.82 -22.17
N LYS A 48 12.38 20.12 -22.19
CA LYS A 48 12.96 21.46 -21.99
C LYS A 48 12.55 22.12 -20.68
N LEU A 49 12.34 21.32 -19.64
CA LEU A 49 12.04 21.77 -18.30
C LEU A 49 13.32 22.06 -17.53
N THR A 50 13.36 23.17 -16.81
CA THR A 50 14.37 23.41 -15.78
C THR A 50 14.15 22.46 -14.59
N HIS A 51 15.17 22.30 -13.75
CA HIS A 51 15.05 21.52 -12.51
C HIS A 51 13.91 22.04 -11.60
N ALA A 52 13.71 23.36 -11.55
CA ALA A 52 12.64 23.97 -10.77
C ALA A 52 11.26 23.63 -11.34
N GLU A 53 11.10 23.72 -12.66
CA GLU A 53 9.86 23.35 -13.35
C GLU A 53 9.55 21.86 -13.22
N MET A 54 10.56 20.99 -13.30
CA MET A 54 10.37 19.56 -13.08
C MET A 54 9.90 19.26 -11.65
N CYS A 55 10.49 19.94 -10.66
CA CYS A 55 10.02 19.84 -9.27
C CYS A 55 8.58 20.35 -9.10
N ALA A 56 8.23 21.49 -9.70
CA ALA A 56 6.87 22.03 -9.66
C ALA A 56 5.87 21.09 -10.36
N PHE A 57 6.24 20.57 -11.54
CA PHE A 57 5.47 19.58 -12.28
C PHE A 57 5.16 18.36 -11.43
N LEU A 58 6.18 17.72 -10.84
CA LEU A 58 5.97 16.53 -10.02
C LEU A 58 5.20 16.84 -8.73
N TYR A 59 5.68 17.79 -7.93
CA TYR A 59 5.25 17.93 -6.54
C TYR A 59 4.05 18.86 -6.34
N ASP A 60 3.89 19.87 -7.20
CA ASP A 60 2.87 20.91 -7.04
C ASP A 60 1.68 20.72 -7.99
N TYR A 61 1.93 20.24 -9.22
CA TYR A 61 0.90 20.03 -10.24
C TYR A 61 0.41 18.56 -10.28
N GLU A 62 1.24 17.64 -10.76
CA GLU A 62 0.79 16.27 -11.08
C GLU A 62 0.37 15.45 -9.86
N ILE A 63 1.08 15.56 -8.73
CA ILE A 63 0.66 14.83 -7.52
C ILE A 63 -0.76 15.22 -7.10
N LYS A 64 -1.17 16.48 -7.26
CA LYS A 64 -2.53 16.92 -6.90
C LYS A 64 -3.55 16.28 -7.83
N LEU A 65 -3.32 16.36 -9.14
CA LEU A 65 -4.19 15.77 -10.15
C LEU A 65 -4.33 14.26 -9.97
N ILE A 66 -3.23 13.52 -9.81
CA ILE A 66 -3.28 12.07 -9.59
C ILE A 66 -4.06 11.72 -8.31
N LYS A 67 -3.94 12.51 -7.24
CA LYS A 67 -4.71 12.27 -6.01
C LYS A 67 -6.20 12.46 -6.26
N GLU A 68 -6.59 13.55 -6.92
CA GLU A 68 -7.97 13.86 -7.28
C GLU A 68 -8.55 12.79 -8.22
N GLU A 69 -7.79 12.33 -9.21
CA GLU A 69 -8.15 11.22 -10.09
C GLU A 69 -8.39 9.93 -9.30
N MET A 70 -7.45 9.55 -8.41
CA MET A 70 -7.59 8.36 -7.56
C MET A 70 -8.78 8.45 -6.60
N GLU A 71 -9.05 9.63 -6.04
CA GLU A 71 -10.21 9.86 -5.17
C GLU A 71 -11.51 9.79 -5.95
N THR A 72 -11.54 10.38 -7.15
CA THR A 72 -12.69 10.36 -8.05
C THR A 72 -12.97 8.95 -8.55
N GLU A 73 -11.95 8.18 -8.95
CA GLU A 73 -12.09 6.76 -9.28
C GLU A 73 -12.68 5.98 -8.09
N THR A 74 -12.19 6.25 -6.88
CA THR A 74 -12.69 5.59 -5.67
C THR A 74 -14.15 5.95 -5.38
N ALA A 75 -14.53 7.21 -5.55
CA ALA A 75 -15.87 7.72 -5.31
C ALA A 75 -16.88 7.32 -6.40
N SER A 76 -16.45 7.26 -7.66
CA SER A 76 -17.25 6.89 -8.83
C SER A 76 -17.37 5.38 -9.03
N CYS A 77 -16.44 4.58 -8.49
CA CYS A 77 -16.56 3.13 -8.43
C CYS A 77 -17.67 2.74 -7.44
N GLN A 78 -18.93 2.78 -7.89
CA GLN A 78 -20.08 2.27 -7.15
C GLN A 78 -20.00 0.75 -6.85
N GLN A 79 -18.99 0.03 -7.32
CA GLN A 79 -18.59 -1.27 -6.79
C GLN A 79 -17.11 -1.52 -7.16
N LEU A 80 -16.21 -1.53 -6.18
CA LEU A 80 -14.88 -2.13 -6.33
C LEU A 80 -15.01 -3.51 -7.00
N PRO A 81 -14.01 -3.96 -7.79
CA PRO A 81 -14.04 -5.28 -8.40
C PRO A 81 -14.37 -6.37 -7.36
N ARG A 82 -15.04 -7.43 -7.81
CA ARG A 82 -15.31 -8.59 -6.94
C ARG A 82 -13.98 -9.05 -6.31
N PRO A 83 -13.92 -9.22 -4.99
CA PRO A 83 -12.69 -9.65 -4.34
C PRO A 83 -12.30 -11.03 -4.86
N LEU A 84 -11.02 -11.20 -5.19
CA LEU A 84 -10.47 -12.47 -5.62
C LEU A 84 -9.79 -13.19 -4.46
N GLN A 85 -9.22 -12.42 -3.53
CA GLN A 85 -8.47 -12.94 -2.39
C GLN A 85 -8.75 -12.14 -1.11
N ALA A 86 -8.29 -12.71 0.00
CA ALA A 86 -8.30 -12.07 1.31
C ALA A 86 -6.89 -12.07 1.90
N TRP A 87 -6.49 -10.93 2.46
CA TRP A 87 -5.17 -10.72 3.06
C TRP A 87 -5.33 -10.26 4.51
N PHE A 88 -4.38 -10.64 5.37
CA PHE A 88 -4.31 -10.05 6.70
C PHE A 88 -3.51 -8.75 6.64
N LEU A 89 -4.01 -7.72 7.32
CA LEU A 89 -3.26 -6.54 7.70
C LEU A 89 -2.99 -6.59 9.19
N VAL A 90 -1.79 -6.23 9.61
CA VAL A 90 -1.37 -6.30 11.01
C VAL A 90 -0.79 -4.96 11.43
N GLY A 91 -1.35 -4.33 12.46
CA GLY A 91 -0.83 -3.06 12.97
C GLY A 91 -1.55 -2.58 14.22
N THR A 92 -1.38 -1.31 14.57
CA THR A 92 -2.02 -0.69 15.73
C THR A 92 -2.63 0.62 15.27
N TYR A 93 -3.91 0.85 15.55
CA TYR A 93 -4.54 2.11 15.21
C TYR A 93 -4.04 3.23 16.11
N ARG A 94 -3.55 4.31 15.48
CA ARG A 94 -3.29 5.59 16.14
C ARG A 94 -4.59 6.40 16.29
N GLU A 95 -4.54 7.45 17.09
CA GLU A 95 -5.69 8.28 17.48
C GLU A 95 -6.51 8.82 16.28
N GLY A 96 -5.86 9.06 15.12
CA GLY A 96 -6.54 9.46 13.88
C GLY A 96 -6.94 8.31 12.93
N GLU A 97 -6.44 7.10 13.14
CA GLU A 97 -6.65 5.98 12.20
C GLU A 97 -7.93 5.20 12.49
N ARG A 98 -8.50 5.33 13.69
CA ARG A 98 -9.75 4.63 14.06
C ARG A 98 -10.93 5.07 13.21
N ASN A 99 -11.04 6.37 12.95
CA ASN A 99 -12.11 6.99 12.17
C ASN A 99 -11.73 7.20 10.70
N MET A 100 -10.59 6.67 10.28
CA MET A 100 -10.10 6.80 8.91
C MET A 100 -11.03 6.06 7.94
N THR A 101 -11.44 6.73 6.87
CA THR A 101 -12.26 6.15 5.80
C THR A 101 -11.40 5.59 4.65
N ARG A 102 -10.19 6.15 4.49
CA ARG A 102 -9.19 5.71 3.53
C ARG A 102 -7.77 5.92 4.09
N GLY A 103 -6.90 4.94 3.91
CA GLY A 103 -5.55 4.96 4.47
C GLY A 103 -4.50 4.34 3.58
N PHE A 104 -3.26 4.71 3.83
CA PHE A 104 -2.08 4.03 3.28
C PHE A 104 -1.57 3.03 4.31
N TRP A 105 -1.53 1.75 3.95
CA TRP A 105 -1.14 0.70 4.89
C TRP A 105 -0.12 -0.25 4.28
N GLN A 106 0.67 -0.87 5.15
CA GLN A 106 1.51 -1.99 4.75
C GLN A 106 0.62 -3.16 4.27
N GLY A 107 0.90 -3.71 3.09
CA GLY A 107 0.14 -4.84 2.55
C GLY A 107 0.98 -5.68 1.61
N ASN A 108 0.45 -6.84 1.20
CA ASN A 108 1.11 -7.75 0.28
C ASN A 108 1.20 -7.12 -1.14
N SER A 109 2.33 -7.27 -1.82
CA SER A 109 2.50 -6.79 -3.22
C SER A 109 1.57 -7.50 -4.22
N GLU A 110 1.07 -8.70 -3.91
CA GLU A 110 0.11 -9.44 -4.74
C GLU A 110 -1.34 -9.00 -4.54
N THR A 111 -1.61 -8.09 -3.60
CA THR A 111 -2.95 -7.52 -3.38
C THR A 111 -3.47 -6.91 -4.67
N LYS A 112 -4.70 -7.25 -5.07
CA LYS A 112 -5.39 -6.62 -6.20
C LYS A 112 -6.44 -5.61 -5.72
N LYS A 113 -6.71 -4.59 -6.54
CA LYS A 113 -7.79 -3.63 -6.29
C LYS A 113 -9.10 -4.40 -6.09
N GLY A 114 -9.78 -4.14 -4.98
CA GLY A 114 -11.00 -4.83 -4.58
C GLY A 114 -10.80 -6.04 -3.67
N ASP A 115 -9.59 -6.55 -3.42
CA ASP A 115 -9.40 -7.65 -2.47
C ASP A 115 -9.86 -7.30 -1.04
N VAL A 116 -10.18 -8.34 -0.27
CA VAL A 116 -10.57 -8.21 1.14
C VAL A 116 -9.33 -8.11 2.02
N LEU A 117 -9.33 -7.19 2.96
CA LEU A 117 -8.21 -6.93 3.86
C LEU A 117 -8.69 -7.05 5.32
N VAL A 118 -8.36 -8.16 5.97
CA VAL A 118 -8.76 -8.45 7.35
C VAL A 118 -7.75 -7.84 8.32
N PHE A 119 -8.18 -6.89 9.14
CA PHE A 119 -7.28 -6.14 10.02
C PHE A 119 -7.19 -6.78 11.41
N TYR A 120 -5.98 -7.16 11.79
CA TYR A 120 -5.61 -7.57 13.14
C TYR A 120 -4.89 -6.42 13.87
N GLU A 121 -5.51 -5.92 14.94
CA GLU A 121 -4.91 -4.94 15.83
C GLU A 121 -3.99 -5.64 16.84
N LYS A 122 -2.73 -5.20 16.92
CA LYS A 122 -1.74 -5.72 17.85
C LYS A 122 -2.05 -5.30 19.30
N SER A 123 -1.14 -5.61 20.21
CA SER A 123 -1.21 -5.19 21.61
C SER A 123 -1.52 -3.68 21.73
N PRO A 124 -2.40 -3.28 22.66
CA PRO A 124 -3.07 -4.09 23.69
C PRO A 124 -4.31 -4.86 23.23
N VAL A 125 -4.86 -4.55 22.05
CA VAL A 125 -6.18 -5.04 21.60
C VAL A 125 -6.15 -6.52 21.21
N LYS A 126 -5.14 -6.95 20.45
CA LYS A 126 -4.90 -8.37 20.06
C LYS A 126 -6.13 -9.07 19.44
N SER A 127 -6.85 -8.39 18.56
CA SER A 127 -8.05 -8.94 17.90
C SER A 127 -8.15 -8.55 16.43
N ILE A 128 -8.87 -9.37 15.66
CA ILE A 128 -9.40 -8.93 14.37
C ILE A 128 -10.61 -8.05 14.68
N ASN A 129 -10.64 -6.82 14.18
CA ASN A 129 -11.67 -5.84 14.53
C ASN A 129 -12.35 -5.16 13.34
N SER A 130 -11.78 -5.31 12.14
CA SER A 130 -12.34 -4.69 10.95
C SER A 130 -11.92 -5.42 9.68
N VAL A 131 -12.72 -5.22 8.65
CA VAL A 131 -12.44 -5.62 7.28
C VAL A 131 -12.40 -4.37 6.42
N TRP A 132 -11.43 -4.32 5.52
CA TRP A 132 -11.24 -3.24 4.56
C TRP A 132 -11.28 -3.81 3.15
N ARG A 133 -11.39 -2.92 2.17
CA ARG A 133 -11.20 -3.25 0.76
C ARG A 133 -9.97 -2.53 0.23
N ALA A 134 -9.16 -3.25 -0.55
CA ALA A 134 -8.03 -2.68 -1.26
C ALA A 134 -8.55 -1.68 -2.31
N GLN A 135 -8.17 -0.42 -2.17
CA GLN A 135 -8.50 0.66 -3.11
C GLN A 135 -7.53 0.69 -4.29
N GLU A 136 -6.32 0.16 -4.08
CA GLU A 136 -5.27 0.04 -5.09
C GLU A 136 -4.60 -1.32 -5.00
N ALA A 137 -3.93 -1.73 -6.07
CA ALA A 137 -3.09 -2.92 -6.04
C ALA A 137 -1.90 -2.72 -5.07
N GLY A 138 -1.32 -3.82 -4.61
CA GLY A 138 -0.09 -3.82 -3.83
C GLY A 138 1.06 -3.23 -4.63
N VAL A 139 1.82 -2.33 -4.02
CA VAL A 139 2.99 -1.69 -4.63
C VAL A 139 4.22 -2.01 -3.81
N ILE A 140 5.21 -2.64 -4.45
CA ILE A 140 6.58 -2.68 -3.91
C ILE A 140 7.15 -1.28 -4.01
N ASP A 141 7.58 -0.75 -2.87
CA ASP A 141 8.15 0.59 -2.78
C ASP A 141 9.63 0.47 -2.34
N PRO A 142 10.59 0.89 -3.19
CA PRO A 142 12.01 0.81 -2.88
C PRO A 142 12.39 1.65 -1.65
N PHE A 143 11.60 2.68 -1.34
CA PHE A 143 11.86 3.68 -0.29
C PHE A 143 11.02 3.47 0.97
N PHE A 144 10.05 2.55 0.95
CA PHE A 144 9.19 2.29 2.09
C PHE A 144 9.82 1.30 3.08
N LEU A 145 9.72 1.61 4.37
CA LEU A 145 10.26 0.80 5.47
C LEU A 145 9.77 -0.66 5.45
N TYR A 146 8.50 -0.87 5.10
CA TYR A 146 7.85 -2.17 5.18
C TYR A 146 7.76 -2.91 3.84
N TYR A 147 8.59 -2.52 2.86
CA TYR A 147 8.73 -3.11 1.51
C TYR A 147 7.57 -2.90 0.55
N SER A 148 6.33 -3.15 0.97
CA SER A 148 5.15 -2.99 0.13
C SER A 148 3.98 -2.38 0.88
N ASN A 149 3.09 -1.75 0.12
CA ASN A 149 1.93 -1.03 0.64
C ASN A 149 0.74 -1.12 -0.32
N THR A 150 -0.42 -0.72 0.18
CA THR A 150 -1.63 -0.50 -0.60
C THR A 150 -2.45 0.62 0.03
N TYR A 151 -3.38 1.18 -0.73
CA TYR A 151 -4.45 1.99 -0.17
C TYR A 151 -5.62 1.13 0.28
N ILE A 152 -6.11 1.38 1.48
CA ILE A 152 -7.25 0.68 2.10
C ILE A 152 -8.41 1.66 2.24
N GLY A 153 -9.64 1.16 2.14
CA GLY A 153 -10.85 1.97 2.30
C GLY A 153 -12.08 1.09 2.49
N ASN A 154 -13.27 1.71 2.53
CA ASN A 154 -14.54 1.01 2.77
C ASN A 154 -14.48 0.12 4.02
N LYS A 155 -13.98 0.69 5.13
CA LYS A 155 -13.89 0.01 6.42
C LYS A 155 -15.27 -0.49 6.84
N GLN A 156 -15.32 -1.75 7.22
CA GLN A 156 -16.42 -2.33 7.97
C GLN A 156 -15.88 -2.81 9.31
N GLU A 157 -16.36 -2.21 10.39
CA GLU A 157 -16.09 -2.73 11.72
C GLU A 157 -16.87 -4.02 11.94
N ILE A 158 -16.23 -4.97 12.63
CA ILE A 158 -16.84 -6.24 12.99
C ILE A 158 -16.69 -6.45 14.49
N PRO A 159 -17.56 -7.27 15.12
CA PRO A 159 -17.34 -7.72 16.49
C PRO A 159 -15.91 -8.26 16.64
N PRO A 160 -15.14 -7.78 17.65
CA PRO A 160 -13.76 -8.21 17.81
C PRO A 160 -13.65 -9.73 17.97
N ILE A 161 -12.76 -10.36 17.20
CA ILE A 161 -12.39 -11.77 17.33
C ILE A 161 -11.00 -11.81 17.95
N SER A 162 -10.90 -12.19 19.22
CA SER A 162 -9.64 -12.15 19.95
C SER A 162 -8.65 -13.24 19.50
N LEU A 163 -7.35 -13.00 19.73
CA LEU A 163 -6.33 -14.02 19.54
C LEU A 163 -6.59 -15.28 20.40
N GLU A 164 -7.20 -15.11 21.57
CA GLU A 164 -7.55 -16.23 22.45
C GLU A 164 -8.67 -17.09 21.87
N GLU A 165 -9.73 -16.47 21.33
CA GLU A 165 -10.77 -17.19 20.58
C GLU A 165 -10.18 -17.98 19.41
N LEU A 166 -9.30 -17.36 18.61
CA LEU A 166 -8.65 -18.02 17.48
C LEU A 166 -7.75 -19.20 17.90
N ARG A 167 -7.17 -19.16 19.11
CA ARG A 167 -6.37 -20.27 19.66
C ARG A 167 -7.22 -21.43 20.15
N ASN A 168 -8.44 -21.16 20.57
CA ASN A 168 -9.39 -22.17 21.05
C ASN A 168 -10.31 -22.69 19.93
N ASP A 169 -10.33 -22.03 18.77
CA ASP A 169 -11.12 -22.44 17.61
C ASP A 169 -10.62 -23.76 17.00
N THR A 170 -11.55 -24.55 16.47
CA THR A 170 -11.26 -25.88 15.91
C THR A 170 -10.38 -25.84 14.67
N TYR A 171 -10.51 -24.80 13.83
CA TYR A 171 -9.76 -24.63 12.59
C TYR A 171 -8.54 -23.74 12.78
N PHE A 172 -8.72 -22.55 13.38
CA PHE A 172 -7.70 -21.51 13.47
C PHE A 172 -6.58 -21.82 14.46
N LYS A 173 -6.80 -22.71 15.44
CA LYS A 173 -5.76 -23.06 16.43
C LYS A 173 -4.44 -23.54 15.81
N ASN A 174 -4.53 -24.21 14.66
CA ASN A 174 -3.38 -24.76 13.94
C ASN A 174 -2.87 -23.84 12.83
N HIS A 175 -3.49 -22.67 12.63
CA HIS A 175 -3.13 -21.77 11.55
C HIS A 175 -1.80 -21.07 11.86
N LYS A 176 -0.88 -21.02 10.88
CA LYS A 176 0.49 -20.49 11.05
C LYS A 176 0.50 -19.05 11.62
N LEU A 177 -0.44 -18.20 11.19
CA LEU A 177 -0.55 -16.84 11.70
C LEU A 177 -0.96 -16.80 13.18
N VAL A 178 -1.86 -17.67 13.63
CA VAL A 178 -2.31 -17.72 15.03
C VAL A 178 -1.17 -18.19 15.93
N HIS A 179 -0.43 -19.23 15.51
CA HIS A 179 0.78 -19.68 16.22
C HIS A 179 1.84 -18.58 16.35
N LYS A 180 2.06 -17.82 15.28
CA LYS A 180 2.98 -16.66 15.28
C LYS A 180 2.39 -15.39 15.86
N GLN A 181 1.17 -15.43 16.40
CA GLN A 181 0.49 -14.25 16.95
C GLN A 181 0.42 -13.08 15.95
N PHE A 182 0.18 -13.42 14.68
CA PHE A 182 0.13 -12.53 13.52
C PHE A 182 1.43 -11.75 13.23
N GLN A 183 2.57 -12.13 13.82
CA GLN A 183 3.86 -11.55 13.46
C GLN A 183 4.21 -11.87 12.00
N GLY A 184 4.50 -10.82 11.22
CA GLY A 184 4.78 -10.93 9.78
C GLY A 184 3.54 -11.15 8.90
N GLY A 185 2.32 -11.07 9.45
CA GLY A 185 1.09 -11.42 8.72
C GLY A 185 0.70 -10.50 7.56
N SER A 186 1.23 -9.27 7.49
CA SER A 186 0.91 -8.30 6.43
C SER A 186 1.57 -8.59 5.06
N GLY A 187 1.93 -9.84 4.77
CA GLY A 187 2.66 -10.21 3.54
C GLY A 187 4.17 -9.93 3.62
N TRP A 188 4.79 -10.17 4.78
CA TRP A 188 6.24 -10.05 4.98
C TRP A 188 6.99 -11.25 4.35
N HIS A 189 7.09 -11.32 3.02
CA HIS A 189 7.87 -12.35 2.32
C HIS A 189 8.70 -11.74 1.19
#